data_AF-A0A7J7X549-F1
#
_entry.id   AF-A0A7J7X549-F1
#
_cell.length_a   1.000
_cell.length_b   1.000
_cell.length_c   1.000
_cell.angle_alpha   90.00
_cell.angle_beta   90.00
_cell.angle_gamma   90.00
#
_symmetry.space_group_name_H-M   'P 1'
#
loop_
_entity.id
_entity.type
_entity.pdbx_description
1 polymer ?
#
loop_
_entity_poly.entity_id
_entity_poly.type
_entity_poly.pdbx_seq_one_letter_code
_entity_poly.pdbx_strand_id
1 'polypeptide(L)'
;MLGGDQEPGCCYVGVDVGTGSVRAALVDQRGVLLAFADQPIHKWEPEFNHHEQSSEDIWAACCVVTKEIPIETSSCGWTTEQSVRSTGSTKPSTVSCSTWGA
;
A
#
# COMPACT_ATOMS: atom_id res chain seq x y z
N MET A 1 8.18 -0.50 -35.46
CA MET A 1 8.08 0.79 -34.76
C MET A 1 6.85 0.75 -33.87
N LEU A 2 7.04 0.56 -32.57
CA LEU A 2 6.18 1.02 -31.46
C LEU A 2 7.05 0.97 -30.19
N GLY A 3 8.19 1.67 -30.23
CA GLY A 3 8.90 2.05 -29.02
C GLY A 3 8.27 3.35 -28.57
N GLY A 4 7.19 3.26 -27.81
CA GLY A 4 6.65 4.42 -27.12
C GLY A 4 7.51 4.65 -25.90
N ASP A 5 8.20 5.79 -25.87
CA ASP A 5 8.79 6.33 -24.65
C ASP A 5 7.67 6.40 -23.59
N GLN A 6 7.66 5.43 -22.68
CA GLN A 6 6.87 5.55 -21.45
C GLN A 6 7.65 6.52 -20.57
N GLU A 7 7.49 7.82 -20.86
CA GLU A 7 7.88 8.86 -19.93
C GLU A 7 7.23 8.52 -18.58
N PRO A 8 8.02 8.30 -17.50
CA PRO A 8 7.43 7.82 -16.25
C PRO A 8 6.66 8.98 -15.63
N GLY A 9 5.36 9.04 -15.91
CA GLY A 9 4.42 9.98 -15.34
C GLY A 9 4.11 9.60 -13.88
N CYS A 10 3.57 10.54 -13.10
CA CYS A 10 3.21 10.24 -11.71
C CYS A 10 2.24 9.06 -11.67
N CYS A 11 2.55 8.07 -10.85
CA CYS A 11 1.68 6.94 -10.56
C CYS A 11 1.05 7.11 -9.17
N TYR A 12 -0.06 6.42 -8.95
CA TYR A 12 -0.75 6.35 -7.67
C TYR A 12 -0.79 4.90 -7.20
N VAL A 13 -0.62 4.69 -5.90
CA VAL A 13 -0.81 3.38 -5.27
C VAL A 13 -2.08 3.44 -4.43
N GLY A 14 -3.07 2.63 -4.79
CA GLY A 14 -4.25 2.38 -3.96
C GLY A 14 -4.05 1.12 -3.13
N VAL A 15 -4.34 1.18 -1.83
CA VAL A 15 -4.38 0.00 -0.95
C VAL A 15 -5.81 -0.20 -0.45
N ASP A 16 -6.35 -1.39 -0.65
CA ASP A 16 -7.71 -1.79 -0.28
C ASP A 16 -7.66 -2.96 0.72
N VAL A 17 -8.08 -2.70 1.95
CA VAL A 17 -8.12 -3.69 3.03
C VAL A 17 -9.53 -4.28 3.10
N GLY A 18 -9.68 -5.49 2.57
CA GLY A 18 -10.89 -6.27 2.68
C GLY A 18 -10.90 -7.19 3.90
N THR A 19 -12.06 -7.77 4.19
CA THR A 19 -12.22 -8.72 5.31
C THR A 19 -11.44 -10.02 5.12
N GLY A 20 -11.04 -10.39 3.90
CA GLY A 20 -10.28 -11.62 3.64
C GLY A 20 -8.87 -11.40 3.10
N SER A 21 -8.51 -10.18 2.74
CA SER A 21 -7.27 -9.89 2.03
C SER A 21 -7.00 -8.39 1.97
N VAL A 22 -5.73 -8.01 1.91
CA VAL A 22 -5.31 -6.68 1.47
C VAL A 22 -4.93 -6.75 0.00
N ARG A 23 -5.24 -5.69 -0.76
CA ARG A 23 -4.88 -5.54 -2.16
C ARG A 23 -4.16 -4.22 -2.37
N ALA A 24 -3.18 -4.17 -3.27
CA ALA A 24 -2.56 -2.94 -3.75
C ALA A 24 -2.64 -2.87 -5.27
N ALA A 25 -2.84 -1.67 -5.80
CA ALA A 25 -2.91 -1.39 -7.23
C ALA A 25 -2.07 -0.16 -7.56
N LEU A 26 -1.16 -0.28 -8.51
CA LEU A 26 -0.44 0.84 -9.10
C LEU A 26 -1.21 1.31 -10.34
N VAL A 27 -1.58 2.57 -10.38
CA VAL A 27 -2.32 3.16 -11.50
C VAL A 27 -1.61 4.40 -12.02
N ASP A 28 -1.62 4.61 -13.34
CA ASP A 28 -1.14 5.85 -13.94
C ASP A 28 -2.19 6.98 -13.81
N GLN A 29 -1.82 8.20 -14.21
CA GLN A 29 -2.73 9.35 -14.21
C GLN A 29 -3.95 9.21 -15.14
N ARG A 30 -3.89 8.27 -16.08
CA ARG A 30 -4.94 7.98 -17.06
C ARG A 30 -5.90 6.90 -16.54
N GLY A 31 -5.64 6.36 -15.35
CA GLY A 31 -6.42 5.29 -14.73
C GLY A 31 -6.06 3.89 -15.22
N VAL A 32 -4.92 3.72 -15.90
CA VAL A 32 -4.43 2.42 -16.35
C VAL A 32 -3.78 1.69 -15.18
N LEU A 33 -4.20 0.45 -14.93
CA LEU A 33 -3.58 -0.43 -13.95
C LEU A 33 -2.21 -0.92 -14.47
N LEU A 34 -1.14 -0.52 -13.79
CA LEU A 34 0.24 -0.87 -14.13
C LEU A 34 0.72 -2.11 -13.38
N ALA A 35 0.31 -2.27 -12.11
CA ALA A 35 0.65 -3.42 -11.28
C ALA A 35 -0.43 -3.67 -10.22
N PHE A 36 -0.47 -4.90 -9.73
CA PHE A 36 -1.44 -5.32 -8.72
C PHE A 36 -0.81 -6.38 -7.82
N ALA A 37 -1.14 -6.35 -6.54
CA ALA A 37 -0.76 -7.35 -5.55
C ALA A 37 -1.95 -7.64 -4.62
N ASP A 38 -2.06 -8.89 -4.18
CA ASP A 38 -3.02 -9.30 -3.16
C ASP A 38 -2.32 -10.15 -2.10
N GLN A 39 -2.79 -10.04 -0.86
CA GLN A 39 -2.31 -10.83 0.25
C GLN A 39 -3.50 -11.23 1.13
N PRO A 40 -3.78 -12.53 1.30
CA PRO A 40 -4.85 -13.00 2.18
C PRO A 40 -4.54 -12.66 3.64
N ILE A 41 -5.58 -12.34 4.41
CA ILE A 41 -5.53 -12.11 5.86
C ILE A 41 -6.24 -13.28 6.54
N HIS A 42 -5.67 -13.74 7.65
CA HIS A 42 -6.29 -14.79 8.43
C HIS A 42 -7.55 -14.29 9.16
N LYS A 43 -8.59 -15.12 9.17
CA LYS A 43 -9.83 -14.89 9.91
C LYS A 43 -10.07 -16.05 10.84
N TRP A 44 -10.40 -15.74 12.09
CA TRP A 44 -10.84 -16.73 13.06
C TRP A 44 -12.34 -16.61 13.29
N GLU A 45 -13.01 -17.74 13.53
CA GLU A 45 -14.40 -17.79 13.97
C GLU A 45 -14.49 -18.63 15.25
N PRO A 46 -14.13 -18.06 16.42
CA PRO A 46 -14.13 -18.80 17.69
C PRO A 46 -15.54 -19.24 18.12
N GLU A 47 -16.56 -18.47 17.76
CA GLU A 47 -17.98 -18.78 17.99
C GLU A 47 -18.78 -18.49 16.73
N PHE A 48 -19.94 -19.14 16.58
CA PHE A 48 -20.82 -18.91 15.42
C PHE A 48 -21.16 -17.43 15.27
N ASN A 49 -20.92 -16.87 14.09
CA ASN A 49 -21.09 -15.44 13.76
C ASN A 49 -20.16 -14.48 14.54
N HIS A 50 -19.11 -14.97 15.19
CA HIS A 50 -18.09 -14.11 15.78
C HIS A 50 -16.81 -14.20 14.94
N HIS A 51 -16.48 -13.13 14.22
CA HIS A 51 -15.29 -13.09 13.37
C HIS A 51 -14.21 -12.20 13.98
N GLU A 52 -13.00 -12.74 14.08
CA GLU A 52 -11.82 -12.04 14.58
C GLU A 52 -10.74 -11.94 13.50
N GLN A 53 -9.98 -10.84 13.55
CA GLN A 53 -8.83 -10.58 12.69
C GLN A 53 -7.71 -9.95 13.51
N SER A 54 -6.47 -10.22 13.11
CA SER A 54 -5.28 -9.70 13.77
C SER A 54 -4.87 -8.41 13.10
N SER A 55 -4.82 -7.32 13.85
CA SER A 55 -4.32 -6.04 13.34
C SER A 55 -2.86 -6.14 12.87
N GLU A 56 -2.06 -7.00 13.51
CA GLU A 56 -0.67 -7.25 13.09
C GLU A 56 -0.61 -7.97 11.74
N ASP A 57 -1.50 -8.95 11.52
CA ASP A 57 -1.57 -9.68 10.24
C ASP A 57 -2.08 -8.79 9.11
N ILE A 58 -3.09 -7.96 9.39
CA ILE A 58 -3.58 -6.93 8.45
C ILE A 58 -2.45 -5.96 8.09
N TRP A 59 -1.72 -5.45 9.08
CA TRP A 59 -0.62 -4.50 8.85
C TRP A 59 0.53 -5.14 8.07
N ALA A 60 0.89 -6.39 8.40
CA ALA A 60 1.88 -7.16 7.67
C ALA A 60 1.45 -7.38 6.22
N ALA A 61 0.19 -7.72 5.97
CA ALA A 61 -0.36 -7.87 4.64
C ALA A 61 -0.32 -6.57 3.83
N CYS A 62 -0.65 -5.41 4.44
CA CYS A 62 -0.46 -4.10 3.83
C CYS A 62 0.99 -3.85 3.42
N CYS A 63 1.94 -4.19 4.30
CA CYS A 63 3.36 -4.04 4.02
C CYS A 63 3.82 -4.95 2.88
N VAL A 64 3.32 -6.19 2.81
CA VAL A 64 3.64 -7.14 1.73
C VAL A 64 3.14 -6.60 0.40
N VAL A 65 1.85 -6.29 0.28
CA VAL A 65 1.30 -5.82 -1.01
C VAL A 65 1.96 -4.53 -1.49
N THR A 66 2.33 -3.63 -0.57
CA THR A 66 3.00 -2.37 -0.94
C THR A 66 4.42 -2.60 -1.47
N LYS A 67 5.12 -3.63 -0.96
CA LYS A 67 6.47 -3.99 -1.41
C LYS A 67 6.48 -4.74 -2.73
N GLU A 68 5.43 -5.51 -3.01
CA GLU A 68 5.27 -6.24 -4.27
C GLU A 68 4.99 -5.31 -5.46
N ILE A 69 4.46 -4.11 -5.20
CA ILE A 69 4.25 -3.12 -6.27
C ILE A 69 5.61 -2.55 -6.73
N PRO A 70 5.97 -2.70 -8.02
CA PRO A 70 7.19 -2.15 -8.58
C PRO A 70 7.04 -0.65 -8.80
N ILE A 71 7.35 0.14 -7.78
CA ILE A 71 7.39 1.60 -7.87
C ILE A 71 8.76 2.00 -8.45
N GLU A 72 8.80 2.37 -9.73
CA GLU A 72 10.04 2.87 -10.33
C GLU A 72 10.31 4.29 -9.81
N THR A 73 11.30 4.41 -8.93
CA THR A 73 11.63 5.67 -8.21
C THR A 73 12.45 6.66 -9.07
N SER A 74 12.65 6.35 -10.35
CA SER A 74 13.69 6.98 -11.18
C SER A 74 13.32 8.36 -11.72
N SER A 75 12.04 8.73 -11.89
CA SER A 75 11.67 10.04 -12.48
C SER A 75 10.94 11.00 -11.53
N CYS A 76 10.13 10.47 -10.61
CA CYS A 76 9.34 11.28 -9.69
C CYS A 76 9.94 11.14 -8.29
N GLY A 77 10.39 12.27 -7.72
CA GLY A 77 11.10 12.37 -6.43
C GLY A 77 10.30 11.95 -5.20
N TRP A 78 9.84 10.69 -5.18
CA TRP A 78 9.29 10.01 -4.03
C TRP A 78 10.43 9.29 -3.33
N THR A 79 10.87 9.80 -2.18
CA THR A 79 11.70 9.00 -1.27
C THR A 79 10.76 8.06 -0.52
N THR A 80 10.85 6.76 -0.77
CA THR A 80 10.13 5.76 0.04
C THR A 80 10.75 5.71 1.45
N GLU A 81 10.29 6.56 2.38
CA GLU A 81 10.56 6.33 3.80
C GLU A 81 9.60 5.24 4.31
N GLN A 82 10.03 3.97 4.23
CA GLN A 82 9.37 2.89 4.97
C GLN A 82 9.76 3.00 6.46
N SER A 83 9.04 3.81 7.24
CA SER A 83 9.17 3.77 8.70
C SER A 83 8.32 2.62 9.25
N VAL A 84 8.91 1.43 9.35
CA VAL A 84 8.32 0.33 10.15
C VAL A 84 8.57 0.66 11.62
N ARG A 85 7.58 1.27 12.28
CA ARG A 85 7.52 1.35 13.75
C ARG A 85 6.46 0.40 14.25
N SER A 86 6.88 -0.77 14.74
CA SER A 86 6.10 -1.51 15.73
C SER A 86 5.92 -0.58 16.94
N THR A 87 4.68 -0.40 17.41
CA THR A 87 4.37 0.48 18.54
C THR A 87 4.96 -0.07 19.85
N GLY A 88 6.25 0.21 20.06
CA GLY A 88 6.94 0.19 21.33
C GLY A 88 7.50 1.59 21.62
N SER A 89 6.69 2.43 22.28
CA SER A 89 7.06 3.54 23.17
C SER A 89 8.40 4.27 22.94
N THR A 90 8.41 5.43 22.25
CA THR A 90 8.71 6.80 22.77
C THR A 90 9.05 7.83 21.67
N LYS A 91 8.33 8.97 21.74
CA LYS A 91 8.57 10.33 21.19
C LYS A 91 8.44 10.62 19.68
N PRO A 92 7.85 11.80 19.33
CA PRO A 92 7.46 12.14 17.96
C PRO A 92 8.62 12.79 17.22
N SER A 93 8.96 12.26 16.05
CA SER A 93 9.64 13.02 15.00
C SER A 93 8.55 13.42 14.01
N THR A 94 8.38 14.74 13.84
CA THR A 94 7.44 15.40 12.94
C THR A 94 7.29 14.66 11.60
N VAL A 95 6.06 14.22 11.29
CA VAL A 95 5.69 13.79 9.94
C VAL A 95 4.89 14.92 9.32
N SER A 96 5.44 15.55 8.29
CA SER A 96 4.75 16.57 7.51
C SER A 96 3.71 15.89 6.63
N CYS A 97 2.43 16.02 7.00
CA CYS A 97 1.31 15.67 6.17
C CYS A 97 1.00 16.86 5.25
N SER A 98 1.29 16.73 3.96
CA SER A 98 0.76 17.67 2.96
C SER A 98 -0.72 17.34 2.77
N THR A 99 -1.58 18.12 3.41
CA THR A 99 -3.03 18.09 3.18
C THR A 99 -3.29 18.59 1.76
N TRP A 100 -4.01 17.80 0.95
CA TRP A 100 -4.67 18.36 -0.23
C TRP A 100 -5.93 19.06 0.26
N GLY A 101 -5.84 20.38 0.40
CA GLY A 101 -6.99 21.26 0.54
C GLY A 101 -7.68 21.43 -0.81
N ALA A 102 -9.00 21.38 -0.80
CA ALA A 102 -9.84 22.17 -1.70
C ALA A 102 -10.48 23.28 -0.85
#